data_AF-A0A494VSL6-F1
#
_entry.id   AF-A0A494VSL6-F1
#
_cell.length_a   1.000
_cell.length_b   1.000
_cell.length_c   1.000
_cell.angle_alpha   90.00
_cell.angle_beta   90.00
_cell.angle_gamma   90.00
#
_symmetry.space_group_name_H-M   'P 1'
#
loop_
_entity.id
_entity.type
_entity.pdbx_description
1 polymer ?
#
loop_
_entity_poly.entity_id
_entity_poly.type
_entity_poly.pdbx_seq_one_letter_code
_entity_poly.pdbx_strand_id
1 'polypeptide(L)'
;MGGIGILLVLLRLVIYIVKISSSSSGSGDTYRYTGPATPMPQPPEPDYILVAIKAFVVSEMSPTGVRALLSRLNVEDKEADEVVDIAQKVAKAWYAREQDTDDATGMEPVAVLQHIDDLVTYPVRKYSKPGEQYADFFRMLMGKATYEDESAYELISYMASYSSFLPPVRVSDRAQIFQMSFGGFGGRFSAARFRTIKVNDQIVNSFPYLATKSLMPLTTNEVIEWEGDTAINTEAEIKATRRDNTELSFFATDYAVNRQRYLNDTEINVRISAFAGEIREFNPQEHLRSLNIDTEAAKVPDLKGTERLSMYNFTARVVKMKEVSISKNNTAYILTLRMFENTDRQIYNIIDVFVNAENIISGEMHQNIVVRGTFWLQGELVIN
;
A
#
# COMPACT_ATOMS: atom_id res chain seq x y z
N MET A 1 25.68 13.03 -36.66
CA MET A 1 26.26 11.92 -35.86
C MET A 1 25.35 11.49 -34.70
N GLY A 2 24.02 11.42 -34.88
CA GLY A 2 23.06 11.11 -33.79
C GLY A 2 22.34 9.76 -33.90
N GLY A 3 22.49 9.03 -35.02
CA GLY A 3 21.75 7.78 -35.25
C GLY A 3 22.31 6.54 -34.54
N ILE A 4 23.58 6.57 -34.12
CA ILE A 4 24.27 5.40 -33.55
C ILE A 4 23.88 5.19 -32.07
N GLY A 5 23.54 6.25 -31.33
CA GLY A 5 23.12 6.16 -29.93
C GLY A 5 21.76 5.49 -29.74
N ILE A 6 20.78 5.85 -30.58
CA ILE A 6 19.42 5.27 -30.54
C ILE A 6 19.47 3.78 -30.91
N LEU A 7 20.30 3.41 -31.89
CA LEU A 7 20.47 2.02 -32.31
C LEU A 7 21.09 1.16 -31.19
N LEU A 8 22.02 1.70 -30.40
CA LEU A 8 22.66 1.00 -29.27
C LEU A 8 21.70 0.78 -28.09
N VAL A 9 20.79 1.72 -27.81
CA VAL A 9 19.75 1.57 -26.79
C VAL A 9 18.73 0.52 -27.22
N LEU A 10 18.30 0.53 -28.49
CA LEU A 10 17.41 -0.49 -29.05
C LEU A 10 18.06 -1.88 -29.09
N LEU A 11 19.36 -1.98 -29.39
CA LEU A 11 20.08 -3.26 -29.37
C LEU A 11 20.18 -3.84 -27.96
N ARG A 12 20.38 -3.00 -26.94
CA ARG A 12 20.37 -3.43 -25.53
C ARG A 12 18.99 -3.96 -25.11
N LEU A 13 17.92 -3.33 -25.58
CA LEU A 13 16.54 -3.79 -25.38
C LEU A 13 16.30 -5.19 -25.97
N VAL A 14 16.79 -5.43 -27.20
CA VAL A 14 16.65 -6.73 -27.89
C VAL A 14 17.47 -7.83 -27.21
N ILE A 15 18.71 -7.53 -26.79
CA ILE A 15 19.57 -8.49 -26.07
C ILE A 15 18.99 -8.87 -24.70
N TYR A 16 18.34 -7.93 -24.02
CA TYR A 16 17.70 -8.15 -22.73
C TYR A 16 16.50 -9.12 -22.84
N ILE A 17 15.69 -8.99 -23.89
CA ILE A 17 14.47 -9.82 -24.09
C ILE A 17 14.81 -11.26 -24.53
N VAL A 18 15.85 -11.46 -25.34
CA VAL A 18 16.32 -12.83 -25.73
C VAL A 18 16.83 -13.61 -24.51
N LYS A 19 17.34 -12.91 -23.50
CA LYS A 19 17.83 -13.54 -22.26
C LYS A 19 16.70 -13.95 -21.32
N ILE A 20 15.54 -13.28 -21.39
CA ILE A 20 14.33 -13.61 -20.61
C ILE A 20 13.54 -14.76 -21.27
N SER A 21 13.55 -14.85 -22.59
CA SER A 21 12.80 -15.87 -23.35
C SER A 21 13.52 -17.23 -23.46
N SER A 22 14.80 -17.31 -23.09
CA SER A 22 15.58 -18.57 -23.12
C SER A 22 15.62 -19.33 -21.79
N SER A 23 14.96 -18.84 -20.72
CA SER A 23 14.93 -19.49 -19.41
C SER A 23 13.57 -20.11 -19.06
N SER A 24 13.02 -20.94 -19.95
CA SER A 24 11.84 -21.75 -19.62
C SER A 24 11.78 -23.07 -20.41
N SER A 25 12.73 -23.97 -20.14
CA SER A 25 12.45 -25.41 -20.22
C SER A 25 13.32 -26.16 -19.21
N GLY A 26 12.68 -26.75 -18.21
CA GLY A 26 13.32 -27.52 -17.16
C GLY A 26 12.27 -28.12 -16.24
N SER A 27 12.00 -29.41 -16.47
CA SER A 27 11.05 -30.27 -15.78
C SER A 27 11.26 -30.30 -14.25
N GLY A 28 10.16 -30.42 -13.53
CA GLY A 28 10.13 -30.45 -12.08
C GLY A 28 10.89 -31.64 -11.48
N ASP A 29 11.75 -31.32 -10.51
CA ASP A 29 12.19 -32.21 -9.45
C ASP A 29 12.39 -31.37 -8.18
N THR A 30 11.84 -31.85 -7.07
CA THR A 30 11.87 -31.22 -5.75
C THR A 30 13.25 -31.37 -5.10
N TYR A 31 14.14 -30.40 -5.31
CA TYR A 31 15.42 -30.35 -4.60
C TYR A 31 15.31 -29.54 -3.30
N ARG A 32 15.54 -30.21 -2.16
CA ARG A 32 15.94 -29.54 -0.91
C ARG A 32 17.37 -29.03 -1.07
N TYR A 33 17.53 -27.70 -1.19
CA TYR A 33 18.82 -27.06 -1.31
C TYR A 33 19.48 -26.88 0.07
N THR A 34 20.66 -27.48 0.28
CA THR A 34 21.49 -27.33 1.49
C THR A 34 22.80 -26.57 1.21
N GLY A 35 22.85 -25.75 0.16
CA GLY A 35 24.02 -24.95 -0.20
C GLY A 35 24.10 -23.60 0.53
N PRO A 36 25.29 -22.99 0.65
CA PRO A 36 25.46 -21.66 1.22
C PRO A 36 24.67 -20.62 0.41
N ALA A 37 24.09 -19.64 1.12
CA ALA A 37 23.23 -18.61 0.54
C ALA A 37 23.95 -17.87 -0.60
N THR A 38 23.49 -18.09 -1.84
CA THR A 38 23.87 -17.25 -2.98
C THR A 38 23.45 -15.81 -2.68
N PRO A 39 24.30 -14.80 -2.94
CA PRO A 39 23.89 -13.42 -2.83
C PRO A 39 22.64 -13.21 -3.68
N MET A 40 21.59 -12.64 -3.07
CA MET A 40 20.36 -12.36 -3.80
C MET A 40 20.70 -11.50 -5.03
N PRO A 41 20.14 -11.82 -6.21
CA PRO A 41 20.34 -11.01 -7.40
C PRO A 41 19.94 -9.56 -7.07
N GLN A 42 20.79 -8.60 -7.44
CA GLN A 42 20.46 -7.19 -7.35
C GLN A 42 19.14 -6.97 -8.11
N PRO A 43 18.17 -6.25 -7.52
CA PRO A 43 16.92 -5.99 -8.22
C PRO A 43 17.20 -5.26 -9.54
N PRO A 44 16.41 -5.51 -10.59
CA PRO A 44 16.56 -4.79 -11.84
C PRO A 44 16.37 -3.29 -11.61
N GLU A 45 17.18 -2.47 -12.27
CA GLU A 45 17.02 -1.02 -12.25
C GLU A 45 15.65 -0.64 -12.84
N PRO A 46 14.97 0.39 -12.31
CA PRO A 46 13.67 0.82 -12.80
C PRO A 46 13.76 1.28 -14.27
N ASP A 47 12.77 0.91 -15.09
CA ASP A 47 12.66 1.47 -16.44
C ASP A 47 12.10 2.90 -16.38
N TYR A 48 13.01 3.87 -16.34
CA TYR A 48 12.68 5.28 -16.21
C TYR A 48 11.86 5.83 -17.40
N ILE A 49 12.03 5.27 -18.60
CA ILE A 49 11.25 5.63 -19.79
C ILE A 49 9.79 5.26 -19.56
N LEU A 50 9.54 4.06 -19.05
CA LEU A 50 8.18 3.64 -18.74
C LEU A 50 7.52 4.48 -17.64
N VAL A 51 8.27 4.81 -16.59
CA VAL A 51 7.79 5.69 -15.51
C VAL A 51 7.39 7.06 -16.09
N ALA A 52 8.23 7.62 -16.96
CA ALA A 52 7.96 8.90 -17.61
C ALA A 52 6.77 8.85 -18.58
N ILE A 53 6.62 7.79 -19.37
CA ILE A 53 5.49 7.61 -20.29
C ILE A 53 4.18 7.60 -19.52
N LYS A 54 4.11 6.83 -18.41
CA LYS A 54 2.90 6.77 -17.58
C LYS A 54 2.61 8.12 -16.92
N ALA A 55 3.63 8.81 -16.43
CA ALA A 55 3.46 10.15 -15.87
C ALA A 55 2.87 11.14 -16.90
N PHE A 56 3.27 11.05 -18.17
CA PHE A 56 2.68 11.85 -19.24
C PHE A 56 1.26 11.41 -19.61
N VAL A 57 1.02 10.12 -19.85
CA VAL A 57 -0.23 9.62 -20.44
C VAL A 57 -1.34 9.47 -19.40
N VAL A 58 -1.01 9.02 -18.20
CA VAL A 58 -1.99 8.69 -17.15
C VAL A 58 -2.22 9.86 -16.21
N SER A 59 -1.16 10.60 -15.87
CA SER A 59 -1.21 11.67 -14.88
C SER A 59 -1.08 13.07 -15.50
N GLU A 60 -1.11 13.15 -16.83
CA GLU A 60 -1.03 14.40 -17.62
C GLU A 60 0.10 15.35 -17.16
N MET A 61 1.20 14.79 -16.66
CA MET A 61 2.27 15.60 -16.07
C MET A 61 2.97 16.40 -17.15
N SER A 62 3.27 17.67 -16.85
CA SER A 62 4.14 18.48 -17.72
C SER A 62 5.56 17.89 -17.77
N PRO A 63 6.35 18.19 -18.82
CA PRO A 63 7.74 17.73 -18.90
C PRO A 63 8.59 18.10 -17.68
N THR A 64 8.37 19.30 -17.13
CA THR A 64 9.01 19.74 -15.88
C THR A 64 8.60 18.88 -14.69
N GLY A 65 7.33 18.46 -14.62
CA GLY A 65 6.82 17.55 -13.60
C GLY A 65 7.43 16.15 -13.69
N VAL A 66 7.54 15.60 -14.91
CA VAL A 66 8.18 14.31 -15.15
C VAL A 66 9.68 14.37 -14.83
N ARG A 67 10.38 15.44 -15.21
CA ARG A 67 11.78 15.64 -14.84
C ARG A 67 11.98 15.71 -13.32
N ALA A 68 11.10 16.44 -12.61
CA ALA A 68 11.14 16.52 -11.16
C ALA A 68 10.87 15.16 -10.50
N LEU A 69 10.03 14.32 -11.10
CA LEU A 69 9.82 12.93 -10.68
C LEU A 69 11.10 12.11 -10.83
N LEU A 70 11.74 12.12 -12.00
CA LEU A 70 12.96 11.36 -12.27
C LEU A 70 14.12 11.78 -11.36
N SER A 71 14.25 13.08 -11.08
CA SER A 71 15.23 13.59 -10.10
C SER A 71 15.03 12.99 -8.70
N ARG A 72 13.78 12.79 -8.25
CA ARG A 72 13.49 12.11 -6.97
C ARG A 72 13.84 10.63 -6.98
N LEU A 73 13.95 10.03 -8.16
CA LEU A 73 14.40 8.65 -8.37
C LEU A 73 15.92 8.54 -8.54
N ASN A 74 16.64 9.64 -8.29
CA ASN A 74 18.09 9.75 -8.47
C ASN A 74 18.56 9.51 -9.90
N VAL A 75 17.71 9.77 -10.89
CA VAL A 75 18.12 9.79 -12.30
C VAL A 75 18.96 11.05 -12.53
N GLU A 76 20.13 10.90 -13.14
CA GLU A 76 21.01 12.04 -13.44
C GLU A 76 20.31 13.02 -14.39
N ASP A 77 20.55 14.33 -14.24
CA ASP A 77 19.84 15.37 -15.01
C ASP A 77 19.88 15.14 -16.52
N LYS A 78 21.01 14.64 -17.05
CA LYS A 78 21.17 14.35 -18.47
C LYS A 78 20.32 13.15 -18.90
N GLU A 79 20.32 12.08 -18.12
CA GLU A 79 19.52 10.90 -18.37
C GLU A 79 18.02 11.23 -18.22
N ALA A 80 17.65 12.04 -17.24
CA ALA A 80 16.29 12.50 -17.03
C ALA A 80 15.77 13.30 -18.24
N ASP A 81 16.61 14.12 -18.86
CA ASP A 81 16.24 14.86 -20.08
C ASP A 81 16.01 13.93 -21.28
N GLU A 82 16.87 12.92 -21.45
CA GLU A 82 16.71 11.91 -22.51
C GLU A 82 15.42 11.09 -22.30
N VAL A 83 15.16 10.66 -21.06
CA VAL A 83 13.96 9.94 -20.66
C VAL A 83 12.70 10.77 -20.88
N VAL A 84 12.70 12.05 -20.47
CA VAL A 84 11.58 12.97 -20.66
C VAL A 84 11.29 13.20 -22.14
N ASP A 85 12.31 13.42 -22.96
CA ASP A 85 12.13 13.63 -24.40
C ASP A 85 11.52 12.40 -25.08
N ILE A 86 12.05 11.21 -24.80
CA ILE A 86 11.53 9.94 -25.34
C ILE A 86 10.08 9.73 -24.90
N ALA A 87 9.81 9.87 -23.60
CA ALA A 87 8.48 9.64 -23.06
C ALA A 87 7.44 10.66 -23.55
N GLN A 88 7.83 11.92 -23.73
CA GLN A 88 6.95 12.96 -24.25
C GLN A 88 6.57 12.70 -25.71
N LYS A 89 7.52 12.26 -26.53
CA LYS A 89 7.29 11.86 -27.93
C LYS A 89 6.30 10.70 -28.02
N VAL A 90 6.49 9.71 -27.16
CA VAL A 90 5.60 8.56 -27.04
C VAL A 90 4.19 8.98 -26.61
N ALA A 91 4.07 9.82 -25.58
CA ALA A 91 2.77 10.29 -25.11
C ALA A 91 2.02 11.10 -26.17
N LYS A 92 2.71 11.97 -26.92
CA LYS A 92 2.11 12.71 -28.04
C LYS A 92 1.54 11.78 -29.12
N ALA A 93 2.28 10.74 -29.49
CA ALA A 93 1.81 9.75 -30.46
C ALA A 93 0.57 9.00 -29.94
N TRP A 94 0.53 8.70 -28.64
CA TRP A 94 -0.64 8.09 -27.99
C TRP A 94 -1.88 9.01 -28.03
N TYR A 95 -1.74 10.28 -27.65
CA TYR A 95 -2.86 11.24 -27.69
C TYR A 95 -3.39 11.48 -29.11
N ALA A 96 -2.50 11.56 -30.11
CA ALA A 96 -2.91 11.75 -31.50
C ALA A 96 -3.80 10.59 -32.01
N ARG A 97 -3.48 9.35 -31.60
CA ARG A 97 -4.26 8.13 -31.90
C ARG A 97 -5.62 8.13 -31.21
N GLU A 98 -5.68 8.46 -29.92
CA GLU A 98 -6.95 8.52 -29.17
C GLU A 98 -7.91 9.60 -29.71
N GLN A 99 -7.36 10.68 -30.26
CA GLN A 99 -8.14 11.77 -30.84
C GLN A 99 -8.47 11.57 -32.33
N ASP A 100 -8.10 10.43 -32.92
CA ASP A 100 -8.30 10.09 -34.35
C ASP A 100 -7.81 11.21 -35.29
N THR A 101 -6.63 11.77 -34.98
CA THR A 101 -6.00 12.83 -35.77
C THR A 101 -4.89 12.26 -36.65
N ASP A 102 -4.88 12.61 -37.94
CA ASP A 102 -3.95 12.13 -38.99
C ASP A 102 -2.45 12.48 -38.75
N ASP A 103 -2.13 13.16 -37.65
CA ASP A 103 -0.79 13.69 -37.32
C ASP A 103 0.19 12.63 -36.75
N ALA A 104 -0.16 11.34 -36.73
CA ALA A 104 0.69 10.26 -36.20
C ALA A 104 1.88 9.88 -37.12
N THR A 105 2.18 10.66 -38.15
CA THR A 105 3.18 10.33 -39.19
C THR A 105 4.58 10.83 -38.81
N GLY A 106 5.42 9.98 -38.20
CA GLY A 106 6.85 10.34 -38.05
C GLY A 106 7.73 9.49 -37.14
N MET A 107 7.19 8.62 -36.30
CA MET A 107 7.94 7.52 -35.67
C MET A 107 7.43 6.23 -36.27
N GLU A 108 8.26 5.19 -36.45
CA GLU A 108 7.69 3.85 -36.69
C GLU A 108 6.95 3.46 -35.41
N PRO A 109 5.61 3.58 -35.37
CA PRO A 109 4.89 3.53 -34.12
C PRO A 109 4.70 2.07 -33.69
N VAL A 110 4.81 1.11 -34.61
CA VAL A 110 4.26 -0.23 -34.41
C VAL A 110 4.95 -0.99 -33.27
N ALA A 111 6.27 -0.92 -33.14
CA ALA A 111 6.98 -1.65 -32.09
C ALA A 111 6.82 -1.00 -30.70
N VAL A 112 6.92 0.33 -30.62
CA VAL A 112 6.79 1.07 -29.35
C VAL A 112 5.32 1.13 -28.91
N LEU A 113 4.37 1.29 -29.85
CA LEU A 113 2.94 1.31 -29.57
C LEU A 113 2.34 -0.07 -29.30
N GLN A 114 2.81 -1.17 -29.92
CA GLN A 114 2.40 -2.51 -29.49
C GLN A 114 2.81 -2.75 -28.03
N HIS A 115 3.98 -2.26 -27.63
CA HIS A 115 4.43 -2.35 -26.25
C HIS A 115 3.69 -1.37 -25.33
N ILE A 116 3.28 -0.19 -25.81
CA ILE A 116 2.39 0.70 -25.04
C ILE A 116 1.02 0.10 -24.88
N ASP A 117 0.46 -0.54 -25.91
CA ASP A 117 -0.75 -1.33 -25.77
C ASP A 117 -0.51 -2.44 -24.74
N ASP A 118 0.64 -3.13 -24.68
CA ASP A 118 0.99 -4.08 -23.60
C ASP A 118 1.19 -3.42 -22.20
N LEU A 119 1.62 -2.15 -22.15
CA LEU A 119 1.88 -1.37 -20.92
C LEU A 119 0.63 -0.66 -20.36
N VAL A 120 -0.32 -0.36 -21.24
CA VAL A 120 -1.67 0.19 -20.98
C VAL A 120 -2.68 -0.95 -20.80
N THR A 121 -2.45 -2.12 -21.42
CA THR A 121 -3.16 -3.38 -21.14
C THR A 121 -2.60 -4.15 -19.95
N TYR A 122 -1.61 -3.62 -19.22
CA TYR A 122 -1.62 -3.81 -17.76
C TYR A 122 -2.66 -2.85 -17.22
N PRO A 123 -3.91 -3.30 -17.04
CA PRO A 123 -4.86 -2.47 -16.37
C PRO A 123 -4.35 -2.52 -14.93
N VAL A 124 -3.67 -1.46 -14.47
CA VAL A 124 -4.20 -0.85 -13.24
C VAL A 124 -5.63 -0.61 -13.68
N ARG A 125 -6.53 -1.54 -13.36
CA ARG A 125 -7.86 -1.57 -13.96
C ARG A 125 -8.30 -0.11 -13.99
N LYS A 126 -8.70 0.41 -15.14
CA LYS A 126 -9.45 1.68 -15.20
C LYS A 126 -10.72 1.59 -14.30
N TYR A 127 -10.96 0.40 -13.74
CA TYR A 127 -11.91 -0.03 -12.72
C TYR A 127 -11.32 -0.35 -11.33
N SER A 128 -10.06 -0.04 -11.02
CA SER A 128 -9.65 0.10 -9.62
C SER A 128 -10.13 1.46 -9.14
N LYS A 129 -11.46 1.71 -9.21
CA LYS A 129 -12.08 2.21 -7.99
C LYS A 129 -11.44 1.31 -6.94
N PRO A 130 -10.71 1.82 -5.93
CA PRO A 130 -10.81 1.15 -4.65
C PRO A 130 -12.29 0.83 -4.57
N GLY A 131 -12.69 -0.45 -4.65
CA GLY A 131 -14.12 -0.76 -4.65
C GLY A 131 -14.73 0.04 -3.50
N GLU A 132 -16.00 0.41 -3.51
CA GLU A 132 -16.58 1.09 -2.32
C GLU A 132 -16.14 0.41 -1.00
N GLN A 133 -15.90 -0.91 -1.10
CA GLN A 133 -15.11 -1.75 -0.21
C GLN A 133 -13.80 -1.16 0.39
N TYR A 134 -12.87 -0.54 -0.35
CA TYR A 134 -11.60 -0.01 0.19
C TYR A 134 -11.61 1.51 0.40
N ALA A 135 -12.69 2.19 0.01
CA ALA A 135 -12.78 3.64 0.09
C ALA A 135 -12.49 4.15 1.51
N ASP A 136 -13.01 3.47 2.53
CA ASP A 136 -12.78 3.84 3.92
C ASP A 136 -11.30 3.73 4.33
N PHE A 137 -10.56 2.74 3.83
CA PHE A 137 -9.14 2.61 4.15
C PHE A 137 -8.31 3.74 3.53
N PHE A 138 -8.66 4.15 2.31
CA PHE A 138 -8.00 5.27 1.67
C PHE A 138 -8.40 6.63 2.27
N ARG A 139 -9.63 6.78 2.77
CA ARG A 139 -10.03 7.92 3.61
C ARG A 139 -9.23 7.97 4.92
N MET A 140 -8.93 6.82 5.53
CA MET A 140 -8.06 6.78 6.71
C MET A 140 -6.62 7.20 6.41
N LEU A 141 -6.10 6.83 5.24
CA LEU A 141 -4.77 7.24 4.80
C LEU A 141 -4.73 8.73 4.47
N MET A 142 -5.57 9.18 3.53
CA MET A 142 -5.45 10.50 2.92
C MET A 142 -6.22 11.60 3.65
N GLY A 143 -7.16 11.26 4.54
CA GLY A 143 -8.12 12.20 5.08
C GLY A 143 -9.40 12.19 4.24
N LYS A 144 -10.54 12.38 4.91
CA LYS A 144 -11.86 12.28 4.26
C LYS A 144 -12.03 13.32 3.15
N ALA A 145 -11.69 14.58 3.42
CA ALA A 145 -11.88 15.66 2.44
C ALA A 145 -10.93 15.49 1.25
N THR A 146 -9.66 15.16 1.53
CA THR A 146 -8.69 14.87 0.47
C THR A 146 -9.10 13.66 -0.38
N TYR A 147 -9.68 12.59 0.20
CA TYR A 147 -10.14 11.43 -0.58
C TYR A 147 -11.36 11.74 -1.47
N GLU A 148 -12.21 12.67 -1.07
CA GLU A 148 -13.41 13.07 -1.81
C GLU A 148 -13.10 14.02 -2.98
N ASP A 149 -11.86 14.50 -3.11
CA ASP A 149 -11.36 15.24 -4.27
C ASP A 149 -11.22 14.30 -5.49
N GLU A 150 -11.59 14.78 -6.69
CA GLU A 150 -11.49 14.02 -7.94
C GLU A 150 -10.06 13.51 -8.21
N SER A 151 -9.04 14.26 -7.77
CA SER A 151 -7.63 13.92 -7.91
C SER A 151 -7.15 12.77 -7.00
N ALA A 152 -7.91 12.40 -5.97
CA ALA A 152 -7.56 11.36 -5.03
C ALA A 152 -7.41 9.98 -5.70
N TYR A 153 -8.28 9.71 -6.66
CA TYR A 153 -8.27 8.48 -7.44
C TYR A 153 -6.99 8.34 -8.27
N GLU A 154 -6.62 9.42 -8.96
CA GLU A 154 -5.42 9.48 -9.78
C GLU A 154 -4.19 9.30 -8.91
N LEU A 155 -4.15 9.93 -7.74
CA LEU A 155 -3.08 9.78 -6.78
C LEU A 155 -2.95 8.33 -6.30
N ILE A 156 -4.04 7.66 -5.93
CA ILE A 156 -4.02 6.23 -5.52
C ILE A 156 -3.53 5.35 -6.67
N SER A 157 -4.04 5.56 -7.88
CA SER A 157 -3.65 4.80 -9.08
C SER A 157 -2.16 5.00 -9.40
N TYR A 158 -1.67 6.22 -9.24
CA TYR A 158 -0.27 6.57 -9.39
C TYR A 158 0.58 5.88 -8.30
N MET A 159 0.16 5.92 -7.02
CA MET A 159 0.85 5.23 -5.93
C MET A 159 0.92 3.72 -6.15
N ALA A 160 -0.17 3.11 -6.60
CA ALA A 160 -0.21 1.69 -6.93
C ALA A 160 0.74 1.34 -8.06
N SER A 161 0.70 2.11 -9.15
CA SER A 161 1.61 1.96 -10.28
C SER A 161 3.07 2.10 -9.86
N TYR A 162 3.40 3.19 -9.16
CA TYR A 162 4.75 3.49 -8.70
C TYR A 162 5.30 2.41 -7.77
N SER A 163 4.52 2.01 -6.76
CA SER A 163 4.86 0.91 -5.85
C SER A 163 5.22 -0.36 -6.64
N SER A 164 4.44 -0.67 -7.67
CA SER A 164 4.58 -1.86 -8.50
C SER A 164 5.87 -1.94 -9.33
N PHE A 165 6.60 -0.83 -9.47
CA PHE A 165 7.90 -0.74 -10.13
C PHE A 165 9.08 -0.87 -9.17
N LEU A 166 8.83 -0.82 -7.87
CA LEU A 166 9.87 -1.06 -6.88
C LEU A 166 10.20 -2.56 -6.82
N PRO A 167 11.33 -2.94 -6.23
CA PRO A 167 11.59 -4.35 -5.93
C PRO A 167 10.51 -4.90 -4.98
N PRO A 168 10.03 -6.15 -5.18
CA PRO A 168 9.06 -6.74 -4.28
C PRO A 168 9.68 -6.93 -2.89
N VAL A 169 8.94 -6.56 -1.86
CA VAL A 169 9.34 -6.75 -0.46
C VAL A 169 9.05 -8.17 0.04
N ARG A 170 8.12 -8.87 -0.62
CA ARG A 170 7.80 -10.29 -0.35
C ARG A 170 7.37 -10.96 -1.67
N VAL A 171 7.72 -12.24 -1.83
CA VAL A 171 7.46 -13.02 -3.04
C VAL A 171 7.03 -14.43 -2.65
N SER A 172 6.02 -14.96 -3.36
CA SER A 172 5.66 -16.38 -3.40
C SER A 172 5.67 -16.88 -4.85
N ASP A 173 5.34 -18.15 -5.05
CA ASP A 173 5.17 -18.75 -6.39
C ASP A 173 4.03 -18.13 -7.19
N ARG A 174 3.06 -17.48 -6.53
CA ARG A 174 1.84 -16.96 -7.17
C ARG A 174 1.65 -15.46 -7.04
N ALA A 175 2.30 -14.81 -6.07
CA ALA A 175 2.07 -13.41 -5.79
C ALA A 175 3.35 -12.67 -5.38
N GLN A 176 3.34 -11.37 -5.61
CA GLN A 176 4.40 -10.47 -5.22
C GLN A 176 3.80 -9.27 -4.49
N ILE A 177 4.43 -8.87 -3.39
CA ILE A 177 4.05 -7.68 -2.63
C ILE A 177 5.10 -6.62 -2.82
N PHE A 178 4.65 -5.44 -3.23
CA PHE A 178 5.44 -4.24 -3.44
C PHE A 178 5.07 -3.18 -2.42
N GLN A 179 6.01 -2.29 -2.11
CA GLN A 179 5.78 -1.28 -1.09
C GLN A 179 6.54 0.00 -1.38
N MET A 180 5.83 1.12 -1.44
CA MET A 180 6.44 2.44 -1.48
C MET A 180 6.37 3.14 -0.11
N SER A 181 7.36 4.01 0.13
CA SER A 181 7.27 5.02 1.19
C SER A 181 6.78 6.34 0.62
N PHE A 182 6.25 7.21 1.47
CA PHE A 182 5.76 8.52 1.07
C PHE A 182 6.87 9.57 0.87
N GLY A 183 8.14 9.22 1.08
CA GLY A 183 9.28 10.13 0.86
C GLY A 183 9.34 10.70 -0.57
N GLY A 184 9.07 9.86 -1.59
CA GLY A 184 9.02 10.28 -3.00
C GLY A 184 7.90 11.28 -3.33
N PHE A 185 6.91 11.42 -2.44
CA PHE A 185 5.77 12.34 -2.55
C PHE A 185 5.97 13.63 -1.72
N GLY A 186 7.18 13.84 -1.20
CA GLY A 186 7.47 14.96 -0.30
C GLY A 186 7.01 14.72 1.14
N GLY A 187 6.54 13.52 1.46
CA GLY A 187 6.25 13.08 2.83
C GLY A 187 7.54 12.93 3.66
N ARG A 188 7.41 13.03 4.98
CA ARG A 188 8.52 12.88 5.94
C ARG A 188 8.30 11.66 6.83
N PHE A 189 9.36 10.85 6.97
CA PHE A 189 9.53 9.80 7.98
C PHE A 189 8.24 9.11 8.45
N SER A 190 7.65 8.27 7.60
CA SER A 190 6.47 7.48 7.95
C SER A 190 6.78 5.98 7.99
N ALA A 191 6.36 5.33 9.08
CA ALA A 191 6.21 3.88 9.09
C ALA A 191 5.00 3.45 8.27
N ALA A 192 4.09 4.38 7.97
CA ALA A 192 3.03 4.22 6.98
C ALA A 192 3.63 4.12 5.58
N ARG A 193 3.02 3.25 4.77
CA ARG A 193 3.44 2.83 3.45
C ARG A 193 2.21 2.60 2.60
N PHE A 194 2.43 2.50 1.30
CA PHE A 194 1.42 2.04 0.36
C PHE A 194 1.88 0.70 -0.21
N ARG A 195 1.03 -0.32 -0.10
CA ARG A 195 1.33 -1.69 -0.50
C ARG A 195 0.53 -2.07 -1.74
N THR A 196 1.17 -2.77 -2.67
CA THR A 196 0.56 -3.24 -3.92
C THR A 196 0.83 -4.72 -4.08
N ILE A 197 -0.17 -5.47 -4.56
CA ILE A 197 -0.06 -6.90 -4.81
C ILE A 197 -0.10 -7.12 -6.31
N LYS A 198 0.84 -7.91 -6.84
CA LYS A 198 0.75 -8.49 -8.18
C LYS A 198 0.55 -9.99 -8.14
N VAL A 199 -0.24 -10.49 -9.09
CA VAL A 199 -0.41 -11.91 -9.42
C VAL A 199 -0.25 -12.03 -10.92
N ASN A 200 0.63 -12.92 -11.39
CA ASN A 200 0.97 -13.04 -12.83
C ASN A 200 1.30 -11.67 -13.46
N ASP A 201 2.15 -10.90 -12.78
CA ASP A 201 2.56 -9.53 -13.13
C ASP A 201 1.44 -8.47 -13.20
N GLN A 202 0.18 -8.83 -12.99
CA GLN A 202 -0.94 -7.89 -12.96
C GLN A 202 -1.15 -7.34 -11.56
N ILE A 203 -1.35 -6.02 -11.44
CA ILE A 203 -1.75 -5.41 -10.16
C ILE A 203 -3.18 -5.83 -9.87
N VAL A 204 -3.35 -6.59 -8.79
CA VAL A 204 -4.66 -7.09 -8.38
C VAL A 204 -5.24 -6.30 -7.22
N ASN A 205 -4.39 -5.70 -6.40
CA ASN A 205 -4.84 -4.91 -5.26
C ASN A 205 -3.78 -3.93 -4.76
N SER A 206 -4.24 -2.92 -4.01
CA SER A 206 -3.40 -2.01 -3.25
C SER A 206 -4.10 -1.47 -2.02
N PHE A 207 -3.35 -1.18 -0.97
CA PHE A 207 -3.89 -0.65 0.28
C PHE A 207 -2.82 0.06 1.15
N PRO A 208 -3.25 0.92 2.10
CA PRO A 208 -2.35 1.48 3.11
C PRO A 208 -1.76 0.39 4.01
N TYR A 209 -0.50 0.53 4.43
CA TYR A 209 0.16 -0.41 5.35
C TYR A 209 0.95 0.34 6.41
N LEU A 210 0.85 -0.06 7.68
CA LEU A 210 1.62 0.53 8.78
C LEU A 210 2.65 -0.46 9.32
N ALA A 211 3.93 -0.21 9.05
CA ALA A 211 4.98 -1.03 9.63
C ALA A 211 5.08 -0.79 11.15
N THR A 212 5.05 -1.86 11.94
CA THR A 212 5.18 -1.79 13.40
C THR A 212 6.10 -2.89 13.93
N LYS A 213 6.52 -2.73 15.19
CA LYS A 213 7.20 -3.77 15.96
C LYS A 213 6.29 -4.40 17.03
N SER A 214 5.03 -3.98 17.12
CA SER A 214 4.08 -4.55 18.09
C SER A 214 3.75 -5.98 17.70
N LEU A 215 4.28 -6.94 18.46
CA LEU A 215 4.11 -8.37 18.22
C LEU A 215 2.99 -8.91 19.11
N MET A 216 2.11 -9.71 18.51
CA MET A 216 1.01 -10.36 19.19
C MET A 216 0.98 -11.85 18.83
N PRO A 217 1.20 -12.75 19.81
CA PRO A 217 0.98 -14.18 19.62
C PRO A 217 -0.53 -14.46 19.63
N LEU A 218 -1.01 -15.20 18.64
CA LEU A 218 -2.42 -15.45 18.38
C LEU A 218 -2.67 -16.91 18.02
N THR A 219 -3.89 -17.36 18.31
CA THR A 219 -4.45 -18.63 17.84
C THR A 219 -5.47 -18.32 16.74
N THR A 220 -5.23 -18.80 15.52
CA THR A 220 -6.15 -18.64 14.38
C THR A 220 -7.41 -19.46 14.63
N ASN A 221 -8.57 -18.81 14.56
CA ASN A 221 -9.87 -19.48 14.70
C ASN A 221 -10.54 -19.68 13.33
N GLU A 222 -10.49 -18.65 12.49
CA GLU A 222 -11.16 -18.63 11.20
C GLU A 222 -10.41 -17.72 10.23
N VAL A 223 -10.34 -18.13 8.97
CA VAL A 223 -9.80 -17.34 7.86
C VAL A 223 -10.94 -17.04 6.90
N ILE A 224 -11.26 -15.77 6.72
CA ILE A 224 -12.34 -15.31 5.84
C ILE A 224 -11.70 -14.68 4.63
N GLU A 225 -11.56 -15.47 3.58
CA GLU A 225 -11.01 -15.01 2.32
C GLU A 225 -11.98 -14.08 1.61
N TRP A 226 -11.45 -13.01 1.02
CA TRP A 226 -12.23 -12.15 0.14
C TRP A 226 -12.11 -12.68 -1.28
N GLU A 227 -13.25 -13.04 -1.86
CA GLU A 227 -13.30 -13.49 -3.25
C GLU A 227 -12.96 -12.32 -4.18
N GLY A 228 -11.98 -12.52 -5.05
CA GLY A 228 -11.58 -11.55 -6.07
C GLY A 228 -11.61 -12.16 -7.46
N ASP A 229 -11.48 -11.31 -8.49
CA ASP A 229 -11.51 -11.72 -9.91
C ASP A 229 -10.21 -12.40 -10.39
N THR A 230 -9.42 -12.98 -9.48
CA THR A 230 -8.12 -13.57 -9.81
C THR A 230 -8.13 -15.06 -9.50
N ALA A 231 -7.16 -15.80 -10.04
CA ALA A 231 -7.08 -17.25 -9.84
C ALA A 231 -6.82 -17.66 -8.37
N ILE A 232 -6.46 -16.72 -7.49
CA ILE A 232 -6.23 -16.95 -6.06
C ILE A 232 -6.81 -15.83 -5.21
N ASN A 233 -7.30 -16.15 -4.01
CA ASN A 233 -7.66 -15.11 -3.06
C ASN A 233 -6.39 -14.46 -2.50
N THR A 234 -6.26 -13.14 -2.68
CA THR A 234 -5.09 -12.37 -2.23
C THR A 234 -5.27 -11.69 -0.90
N GLU A 235 -6.47 -11.76 -0.34
CA GLU A 235 -6.89 -11.01 0.84
C GLU A 235 -7.74 -11.89 1.76
N ALA A 236 -7.60 -11.64 3.06
CA ALA A 236 -8.43 -12.26 4.06
C ALA A 236 -8.49 -11.39 5.32
N GLU A 237 -9.61 -11.53 6.03
CA GLU A 237 -9.69 -11.17 7.44
C GLU A 237 -9.49 -12.44 8.29
N ILE A 238 -8.65 -12.35 9.30
CA ILE A 238 -8.32 -13.48 10.18
C ILE A 238 -8.99 -13.23 11.52
N LYS A 239 -9.88 -14.13 11.94
CA LYS A 239 -10.37 -14.16 13.32
C LYS A 239 -9.41 -14.98 14.15
N ALA A 240 -8.98 -14.43 15.28
CA ALA A 240 -8.02 -15.06 16.15
C ALA A 240 -8.30 -14.76 17.62
N THR A 241 -7.79 -15.63 18.48
CA THR A 241 -7.87 -15.48 19.93
C THR A 241 -6.48 -15.27 20.51
N ARG A 242 -6.37 -14.34 21.45
CA ARG A 242 -5.16 -14.12 22.25
C ARG A 242 -5.06 -15.14 23.38
N ARG A 243 -3.88 -15.24 24.01
CA ARG A 243 -3.64 -16.16 25.15
C ARG A 243 -4.56 -15.93 26.35
N ASP A 244 -5.12 -14.73 26.48
CA ASP A 244 -6.07 -14.34 27.53
C ASP A 244 -7.53 -14.65 27.16
N ASN A 245 -7.77 -15.32 26.03
CA ASN A 245 -9.06 -15.60 25.42
C ASN A 245 -9.80 -14.38 24.84
N THR A 246 -9.14 -13.23 24.70
CA THR A 246 -9.72 -12.08 24.00
C THR A 246 -9.72 -12.35 22.49
N GLU A 247 -10.90 -12.27 21.87
CA GLU A 247 -11.07 -12.38 20.43
C GLU A 247 -10.73 -11.07 19.73
N LEU A 248 -10.07 -11.18 18.58
CA LEU A 248 -9.87 -10.07 17.66
C LEU A 248 -9.82 -10.57 16.23
N SER A 249 -10.01 -9.66 15.29
CA SER A 249 -9.94 -9.92 13.87
C SER A 249 -9.10 -8.86 13.20
N PHE A 250 -8.32 -9.21 12.20
CA PHE A 250 -7.45 -8.26 11.51
C PHE A 250 -7.39 -8.57 10.02
N PHE A 251 -7.12 -7.54 9.23
CA PHE A 251 -6.83 -7.70 7.81
C PHE A 251 -5.38 -8.19 7.62
N ALA A 252 -5.22 -9.35 6.99
CA ALA A 252 -3.91 -9.96 6.75
C ALA A 252 -3.20 -9.28 5.57
N THR A 253 -2.32 -8.33 5.88
CA THR A 253 -1.62 -7.47 4.92
C THR A 253 -0.61 -8.19 4.03
N ASP A 254 -0.30 -9.45 4.32
CA ASP A 254 0.62 -10.32 3.60
C ASP A 254 -0.02 -11.65 3.17
N TYR A 255 -1.36 -11.73 3.16
CA TYR A 255 -2.09 -12.96 2.85
C TYR A 255 -1.71 -13.55 1.48
N ALA A 256 -1.61 -12.72 0.43
CA ALA A 256 -1.28 -13.18 -0.93
C ALA A 256 0.01 -14.02 -1.02
N VAL A 257 1.00 -13.78 -0.16
CA VAL A 257 2.26 -14.54 -0.14
C VAL A 257 2.31 -15.59 0.98
N ASN A 258 1.49 -15.44 2.04
CA ASN A 258 1.48 -16.30 3.22
C ASN A 258 0.19 -17.11 3.41
N ARG A 259 -0.66 -17.19 2.38
CA ARG A 259 -1.98 -17.86 2.39
C ARG A 259 -1.93 -19.23 3.07
N GLN A 260 -1.01 -20.08 2.67
CA GLN A 260 -0.91 -21.44 3.23
C GLN A 260 -0.55 -21.46 4.71
N ARG A 261 0.20 -20.47 5.20
CA ARG A 261 0.51 -20.38 6.63
C ARG A 261 -0.72 -19.97 7.43
N TYR A 262 -1.46 -18.96 6.97
CA TYR A 262 -2.70 -18.58 7.63
C TYR A 262 -3.74 -19.70 7.67
N LEU A 263 -3.80 -20.55 6.63
CA LEU A 263 -4.77 -21.65 6.57
C LEU A 263 -4.37 -22.88 7.41
N ASN A 264 -3.08 -23.12 7.62
CA ASN A 264 -2.59 -24.35 8.24
C ASN A 264 -2.00 -24.14 9.65
N ASP A 265 -1.41 -22.97 9.93
CA ASP A 265 -0.80 -22.67 11.22
C ASP A 265 -1.88 -22.21 12.21
N THR A 266 -2.16 -23.02 13.24
CA THR A 266 -3.09 -22.65 14.31
C THR A 266 -2.50 -21.60 15.25
N GLU A 267 -1.19 -21.66 15.53
CA GLU A 267 -0.50 -20.66 16.33
C GLU A 267 0.36 -19.76 15.44
N ILE A 268 0.10 -18.46 15.47
CA ILE A 268 0.80 -17.47 14.65
C ILE A 268 1.32 -16.32 15.51
N ASN A 269 2.44 -15.74 15.07
CA ASN A 269 2.93 -14.46 15.61
C ASN A 269 2.70 -13.39 14.55
N VAL A 270 2.03 -12.32 14.94
CA VAL A 270 1.59 -11.28 14.01
C VAL A 270 2.06 -9.92 14.50
N ARG A 271 2.52 -9.06 13.58
CA ARG A 271 2.72 -7.64 13.84
C ARG A 271 1.40 -6.92 13.67
N ILE A 272 0.91 -6.27 14.72
CA ILE A 272 -0.43 -5.65 14.74
C ILE A 272 -0.33 -4.12 14.77
N SER A 273 -0.97 -3.49 13.80
CA SER A 273 -1.05 -2.04 13.64
C SER A 273 -2.45 -1.62 13.20
N ALA A 274 -2.74 -0.34 13.17
CA ALA A 274 -4.04 0.14 12.69
C ALA A 274 -3.94 1.45 11.90
N PHE A 275 -4.98 1.69 11.09
CA PHE A 275 -5.28 3.01 10.53
C PHE A 275 -6.56 3.51 11.16
N ALA A 276 -6.53 4.69 11.75
CA ALA A 276 -7.71 5.30 12.33
C ALA A 276 -8.50 6.08 11.29
N GLY A 277 -9.82 5.92 11.36
CA GLY A 277 -10.76 6.85 10.77
C GLY A 277 -10.88 8.07 11.67
N GLU A 278 -12.12 8.47 11.94
CA GLU A 278 -12.39 9.60 12.82
C GLU A 278 -11.94 9.32 14.26
N ILE A 279 -11.11 10.20 14.82
CA ILE A 279 -10.71 10.20 16.24
C ILE A 279 -11.14 11.52 16.86
N ARG A 280 -11.65 11.49 18.08
CA ARG A 280 -11.93 12.68 18.90
C ARG A 280 -11.42 12.49 20.32
N GLU A 281 -11.09 13.61 20.96
CA GLU A 281 -10.88 13.61 22.41
C GLU A 281 -12.14 13.11 23.12
N PHE A 282 -11.93 12.28 24.15
CA PHE A 282 -13.00 11.71 24.94
C PHE A 282 -12.71 11.96 26.41
N ASN A 283 -13.61 12.67 27.09
CA ASN A 283 -13.57 12.89 28.53
C ASN A 283 -14.50 11.87 29.21
N PRO A 284 -13.96 10.82 29.88
CA PRO A 284 -14.78 9.80 30.53
C PRO A 284 -15.69 10.39 31.61
N GLN A 285 -15.21 11.37 32.39
CA GLN A 285 -15.98 11.97 33.47
C GLN A 285 -17.19 12.76 32.95
N GLU A 286 -17.01 13.53 31.88
CA GLU A 286 -18.14 14.22 31.22
C GLU A 286 -19.13 13.23 30.61
N HIS A 287 -18.64 12.15 30.01
CA HIS A 287 -19.52 11.12 29.45
C HIS A 287 -20.37 10.45 30.53
N LEU A 288 -19.78 10.07 31.66
CA LEU A 288 -20.49 9.46 32.78
C LEU A 288 -21.52 10.42 33.38
N ARG A 289 -21.16 11.70 33.55
CA ARG A 289 -22.11 12.74 33.96
C ARG A 289 -23.27 12.88 32.98
N SER A 290 -23.01 12.85 31.66
CA SER A 290 -24.05 12.96 30.65
C SER A 290 -25.04 11.79 30.66
N LEU A 291 -24.61 10.63 31.16
CA LEU A 291 -25.45 9.44 31.32
C LEU A 291 -26.15 9.37 32.69
N ASN A 292 -26.01 10.39 33.56
CA ASN A 292 -26.43 10.35 34.97
C ASN A 292 -25.88 9.14 35.74
N ILE A 293 -24.70 8.63 35.35
CA ILE A 293 -24.02 7.54 36.03
C ILE A 293 -23.03 8.14 37.01
N ASP A 294 -23.40 8.15 38.28
CA ASP A 294 -22.57 8.66 39.37
C ASP A 294 -21.72 7.52 39.95
N THR A 295 -20.62 7.15 39.30
CA THR A 295 -19.58 6.31 39.94
C THR A 295 -18.20 6.46 39.29
N GLU A 296 -17.17 6.49 40.15
CA GLU A 296 -15.74 6.29 39.81
C GLU A 296 -15.41 4.88 39.25
N ALA A 297 -16.41 4.01 39.07
CA ALA A 297 -16.26 2.60 38.70
C ALA A 297 -16.83 2.25 37.31
N ALA A 298 -17.42 3.20 36.59
CA ALA A 298 -17.99 2.92 35.29
C ALA A 298 -16.89 2.75 34.24
N LYS A 299 -16.59 1.49 33.91
CA LYS A 299 -15.76 1.13 32.77
C LYS A 299 -16.48 1.55 31.50
N VAL A 300 -15.84 2.37 30.70
CA VAL A 300 -16.32 2.73 29.38
C VAL A 300 -15.83 1.65 28.41
N PRO A 301 -16.70 0.75 27.92
CA PRO A 301 -16.27 -0.33 27.05
C PRO A 301 -16.24 0.18 25.62
N ASP A 302 -15.17 -0.07 24.87
CA ASP A 302 -15.21 0.21 23.44
C ASP A 302 -14.12 -0.56 22.71
N LEU A 303 -14.40 -1.82 22.43
CA LEU A 303 -13.76 -2.59 21.36
C LEU A 303 -14.86 -3.49 20.81
N LYS A 304 -15.60 -2.98 19.83
CA LYS A 304 -16.72 -3.68 19.20
C LYS A 304 -16.52 -3.67 17.69
N GLY A 305 -16.60 -4.85 17.08
CA GLY A 305 -16.53 -4.99 15.62
C GLY A 305 -17.67 -4.21 14.95
N THR A 306 -17.40 -3.64 13.78
CA THR A 306 -18.43 -3.09 12.88
C THR A 306 -18.85 -4.15 11.85
N GLU A 307 -19.50 -3.76 10.75
CA GLU A 307 -19.88 -4.67 9.66
C GLU A 307 -18.68 -5.41 9.03
N ARG A 308 -17.46 -4.84 9.15
CA ARG A 308 -16.20 -5.49 8.79
C ARG A 308 -15.49 -6.00 10.03
N LEU A 309 -14.93 -7.20 9.96
CA LEU A 309 -14.38 -7.86 11.13
C LEU A 309 -13.13 -7.16 11.66
N SER A 310 -12.30 -6.64 10.75
CA SER A 310 -11.10 -5.88 11.11
C SER A 310 -11.36 -4.43 11.50
N MET A 311 -12.62 -3.97 11.50
CA MET A 311 -12.99 -2.61 11.84
C MET A 311 -13.55 -2.54 13.25
N TYR A 312 -13.04 -1.61 14.06
CA TYR A 312 -13.39 -1.48 15.46
C TYR A 312 -13.74 -0.06 15.84
N ASN A 313 -14.78 0.10 16.65
CA ASN A 313 -14.90 1.26 17.53
C ASN A 313 -13.94 1.09 18.70
N PHE A 314 -13.33 2.18 19.14
CA PHE A 314 -12.35 2.10 20.19
C PHE A 314 -12.32 3.28 21.15
N THR A 315 -11.91 3.02 22.39
CA THR A 315 -11.48 4.04 23.37
C THR A 315 -10.07 3.70 23.84
N ALA A 316 -9.17 4.68 23.81
CA ALA A 316 -7.76 4.46 24.14
C ALA A 316 -7.10 5.70 24.73
N ARG A 317 -5.99 5.51 25.43
CA ARG A 317 -5.10 6.61 25.85
C ARG A 317 -3.95 6.76 24.87
N VAL A 318 -3.65 7.99 24.46
CA VAL A 318 -2.47 8.32 23.65
C VAL A 318 -1.22 8.22 24.54
N VAL A 319 -0.36 7.24 24.28
CA VAL A 319 0.89 7.02 25.06
C VAL A 319 2.06 7.76 24.43
N LYS A 320 2.12 7.77 23.10
CA LYS A 320 3.13 8.50 22.31
C LYS A 320 2.48 9.02 21.05
N MET A 321 3.03 10.10 20.53
CA MET A 321 2.58 10.74 19.30
C MET A 321 3.81 11.16 18.51
N LYS A 322 3.82 10.83 17.23
CA LYS A 322 4.86 11.24 16.29
C LYS A 322 4.20 11.80 15.04
N GLU A 323 4.47 13.06 14.74
CA GLU A 323 4.05 13.67 13.49
C GLU A 323 4.80 13.04 12.30
N VAL A 324 4.05 12.77 11.23
CA VAL A 324 4.53 12.24 9.96
C VAL A 324 3.77 12.96 8.83
N SER A 325 4.22 12.77 7.58
CA SER A 325 3.44 13.29 6.45
C SER A 325 3.46 12.33 5.26
N ILE A 326 2.34 12.31 4.53
CA ILE A 326 2.17 11.57 3.28
C ILE A 326 2.62 12.44 2.10
N SER A 327 2.36 13.73 2.17
CA SER A 327 2.79 14.71 1.18
C SER A 327 3.14 16.03 1.89
N LYS A 328 3.48 17.08 1.13
CA LYS A 328 3.75 18.41 1.70
C LYS A 328 2.53 19.00 2.43
N ASN A 329 1.33 18.70 1.96
CA ASN A 329 0.09 19.30 2.47
C ASN A 329 -0.75 18.31 3.29
N ASN A 330 -0.33 17.04 3.35
CA ASN A 330 -1.06 15.98 4.01
C ASN A 330 -0.27 15.49 5.23
N THR A 331 -0.61 16.08 6.38
CA THR A 331 0.01 15.77 7.69
C THR A 331 -0.78 14.67 8.39
N ALA A 332 -0.07 13.91 9.23
CA ALA A 332 -0.63 12.78 9.94
C ALA A 332 0.18 12.50 11.20
N TYR A 333 -0.30 11.56 12.01
CA TYR A 333 0.37 11.13 13.22
C TYR A 333 0.45 9.61 13.28
N ILE A 334 1.55 9.10 13.82
CA ILE A 334 1.62 7.75 14.36
C ILE A 334 1.43 7.86 15.87
N LEU A 335 0.31 7.35 16.35
CA LEU A 335 -0.04 7.29 17.75
C LEU A 335 0.27 5.90 18.30
N THR A 336 0.97 5.83 19.42
CA THR A 336 1.00 4.60 20.21
C THR A 336 -0.18 4.66 21.17
N LEU A 337 -1.20 3.84 20.92
CA LEU A 337 -2.44 3.83 21.70
C LEU A 337 -2.43 2.69 22.72
N ARG A 338 -2.86 3.00 23.94
CA ARG A 338 -3.17 2.01 24.98
C ARG A 338 -4.69 1.83 25.03
N MET A 339 -5.17 0.69 24.54
CA MET A 339 -6.59 0.38 24.47
C MET A 339 -7.17 0.12 25.85
N PHE A 340 -8.42 0.55 26.08
CA PHE A 340 -9.21 0.12 27.22
C PHE A 340 -10.03 -1.12 26.82
N GLU A 341 -9.78 -2.26 27.45
CA GLU A 341 -10.61 -3.47 27.25
C GLU A 341 -11.78 -3.50 28.24
N ASN A 342 -12.90 -4.08 27.81
CA ASN A 342 -14.10 -4.30 28.63
C ASN A 342 -13.96 -5.52 29.56
N THR A 343 -12.78 -5.76 30.14
CA THR A 343 -12.56 -6.90 31.02
C THR A 343 -12.04 -6.45 32.39
N ASP A 344 -12.31 -7.24 33.43
CA ASP A 344 -11.75 -7.06 34.77
C ASP A 344 -10.24 -7.29 34.86
N ARG A 345 -9.61 -7.64 33.73
CA ARG A 345 -8.18 -7.84 33.60
C ARG A 345 -7.58 -6.61 32.92
N GLN A 346 -6.58 -5.99 33.57
CA GLN A 346 -5.80 -4.91 32.99
C GLN A 346 -4.92 -5.44 31.86
N ILE A 347 -5.52 -5.75 30.71
CA ILE A 347 -4.78 -6.10 29.51
C ILE A 347 -4.83 -4.91 28.59
N TYR A 348 -3.69 -4.21 28.57
CA TYR A 348 -3.49 -3.06 27.71
C TYR A 348 -2.94 -3.53 26.38
N ASN A 349 -3.75 -3.50 25.32
CA ASN A 349 -3.20 -3.58 23.97
C ASN A 349 -2.49 -2.27 23.68
N ILE A 350 -1.20 -2.36 23.37
CA ILE A 350 -0.41 -1.24 22.89
C ILE A 350 -0.15 -1.47 21.41
N ILE A 351 -0.78 -0.66 20.58
CA ILE A 351 -0.65 -0.75 19.12
C ILE A 351 -0.24 0.61 18.55
N ASP A 352 0.51 0.57 17.45
CA ASP A 352 0.78 1.77 16.67
C ASP A 352 -0.38 1.98 15.69
N VAL A 353 -0.90 3.21 15.66
CA VAL A 353 -2.04 3.61 14.86
C VAL A 353 -1.69 4.85 14.06
N PHE A 354 -1.86 4.77 12.74
CA PHE A 354 -1.77 5.93 11.86
C PHE A 354 -3.09 6.69 11.90
N VAL A 355 -3.06 8.02 12.00
CA VAL A 355 -4.23 8.87 11.83
C VAL A 355 -3.89 10.05 10.94
N ASN A 356 -4.70 10.29 9.92
CA ASN A 356 -4.61 11.51 9.13
C ASN A 356 -5.03 12.72 9.97
N ALA A 357 -4.36 13.87 9.84
CA ALA A 357 -4.72 15.07 10.60
C ALA A 357 -6.16 15.52 10.34
N GLU A 358 -6.68 15.37 9.12
CA GLU A 358 -8.08 15.68 8.77
C GLU A 358 -9.10 14.80 9.51
N ASN A 359 -8.69 13.61 9.95
CA ASN A 359 -9.57 12.67 10.65
C ASN A 359 -9.58 12.90 12.17
N ILE A 360 -8.82 13.87 12.69
CA ILE A 360 -8.87 14.28 14.09
C ILE A 360 -9.97 15.33 14.25
N ILE A 361 -11.09 14.92 14.84
CA ILE A 361 -12.26 15.77 15.08
C ILE A 361 -12.13 16.42 16.44
N SER A 362 -11.87 17.74 16.42
CA SER A 362 -11.88 18.65 17.57
C SER A 362 -10.89 18.31 18.70
N GLY A 363 -10.33 19.35 19.30
CA GLY A 363 -9.33 19.23 20.37
C GLY A 363 -7.89 19.17 19.85
N GLU A 364 -6.95 19.55 20.72
CA GLU A 364 -5.52 19.41 20.44
C GLU A 364 -5.07 18.00 20.81
N MET A 365 -4.61 17.22 19.83
CA MET A 365 -4.05 15.90 20.11
C MET A 365 -2.72 16.05 20.83
N HIS A 366 -2.63 15.52 22.04
CA HIS A 366 -1.42 15.50 22.84
C HIS A 366 -1.28 14.21 23.62
N GLN A 367 -0.11 13.97 24.18
CA GLN A 367 0.15 12.77 24.96
C GLN A 367 -0.72 12.73 26.23
N ASN A 368 -1.14 11.52 26.63
CA ASN A 368 -1.96 11.19 27.80
C ASN A 368 -3.46 11.52 27.73
N ILE A 369 -3.95 12.15 26.67
CA ILE A 369 -5.40 12.28 26.48
C ILE A 369 -6.04 10.91 26.23
N VAL A 370 -7.32 10.83 26.57
CA VAL A 370 -8.17 9.71 26.16
C VAL A 370 -8.90 10.12 24.88
N VAL A 371 -8.93 9.20 23.92
CA VAL A 371 -9.59 9.39 22.64
C VAL A 371 -10.57 8.26 22.37
N ARG A 372 -11.58 8.57 21.56
CA ARG A 372 -12.51 7.59 20.98
C ARG A 372 -12.53 7.74 19.46
N GLY A 373 -12.70 6.63 18.75
CA GLY A 373 -12.79 6.66 17.30
C GLY A 373 -13.07 5.31 16.67
N THR A 374 -12.81 5.23 15.37
CA THR A 374 -12.78 3.98 14.61
C THR A 374 -11.38 3.68 14.10
N PHE A 375 -11.01 2.40 14.02
CA PHE A 375 -9.83 2.00 13.26
C PHE A 375 -10.07 0.73 12.47
N TRP A 376 -9.24 0.58 11.44
CA TRP A 376 -9.01 -0.63 10.69
C TRP A 376 -7.74 -1.33 11.22
N LEU A 377 -7.91 -2.54 11.77
CA LEU A 377 -6.84 -3.36 12.34
C LEU A 377 -6.15 -4.19 11.26
N GLN A 378 -4.84 -4.12 11.24
CA GLN A 378 -3.98 -4.81 10.30
C GLN A 378 -3.07 -5.80 11.02
N GLY A 379 -2.80 -6.92 10.36
CA GLY A 379 -1.80 -7.88 10.79
C GLY A 379 -0.84 -8.25 9.66
N GLU A 380 0.43 -8.44 10.02
CA GLU A 380 1.45 -9.03 9.14
C GLU A 380 2.10 -10.22 9.84
N LEU A 381 2.16 -11.36 9.17
CA LEU A 381 2.73 -12.57 9.75
C LEU A 381 4.25 -12.44 9.93
N VAL A 382 4.73 -12.86 11.09
CA VAL A 382 6.15 -12.92 11.40
C VAL A 382 6.70 -14.23 10.83
N ILE A 383 7.50 -14.11 9.79
CA ILE A 383 8.24 -15.25 9.24
C ILE A 383 9.53 -15.36 10.05
N ASN A 384 9.69 -16.49 10.74
CA ASN A 384 10.90 -16.83 11.48
C ASN A 384 12.01 -17.30 10.55
#